data_AF-A0A412HC98-F1
#
_entry.id   AF-A0A412HC98-F1
#
_cell.length_a   1.000
_cell.length_b   1.000
_cell.length_c   1.000
_cell.angle_alpha   90.00
_cell.angle_beta   90.00
_cell.angle_gamma   90.00
#
_symmetry.space_group_name_H-M   'P 1'
#
loop_
_entity.id
_entity.type
_entity.pdbx_description
1 polymer ?
#
loop_
_entity_poly.entity_id
_entity_poly.type
_entity_poly.pdbx_seq_one_letter_code
_entity_poly.pdbx_strand_id
1 'polypeptide(L)'
;TATHKVFYDKLEYIYVEISKFNKTLEELDTLYEKWLYALKNLYKLTQRPKELCDKVFDRLFEEAEIAKFTPQEMREYETSKMAYRDIKNSVDTAKREGIEIGMAKGMEKGRAEGIEEGMSQRSLEIARKMLAKGMDEASIMDMTGLTAEEIKLLKAEM
;
A
#
# COMPACT_ATOMS: atom_id res chain seq x y z
N THR A 1 -12.25 11.01 33.59
CA THR A 1 -13.18 10.93 34.75
C THR A 1 -13.80 9.55 34.76
N ALA A 2 -13.22 8.59 35.49
CA ALA A 2 -13.69 7.20 35.47
C ALA A 2 -14.42 6.89 36.79
N THR A 3 -15.73 7.18 36.83
CA THR A 3 -16.59 6.68 37.89
C THR A 3 -16.97 5.25 37.50
N HIS A 4 -16.37 4.25 38.14
CA HIS A 4 -16.69 2.82 37.99
C HIS A 4 -18.11 2.45 38.51
N LYS A 5 -19.09 3.32 38.32
CA LYS A 5 -20.48 3.07 38.68
C LYS A 5 -21.17 2.34 37.54
N VAL A 6 -21.73 1.17 37.82
CA VAL A 6 -22.55 0.40 36.89
C VAL A 6 -23.70 1.27 36.42
N PHE A 7 -23.77 1.51 35.11
CA PHE A 7 -24.82 2.32 34.48
C PHE A 7 -26.17 1.58 34.47
N TYR A 8 -26.15 0.27 34.15
CA TYR A 8 -27.33 -0.59 34.15
C TYR A 8 -26.90 -2.06 34.33
N ASP A 9 -27.47 -2.75 35.30
CA ASP A 9 -27.09 -4.10 35.75
C ASP A 9 -27.56 -5.23 34.81
N LYS A 10 -28.48 -4.93 33.90
CA LYS A 10 -29.02 -5.91 32.92
C LYS A 10 -28.37 -5.85 31.55
N LEU A 11 -27.41 -4.94 31.33
CA LEU A 11 -26.79 -4.75 30.02
C LEU A 11 -25.27 -4.71 30.14
N GLU A 12 -24.62 -5.74 29.61
CA GLU A 12 -23.17 -5.86 29.53
C GLU A 12 -22.75 -5.95 28.06
N TYR A 13 -21.80 -5.10 27.65
CA TYR A 13 -21.21 -5.15 26.32
C TYR A 13 -19.80 -5.71 26.42
N ILE A 14 -19.54 -6.79 25.71
CA ILE A 14 -18.20 -7.36 25.55
C ILE A 14 -17.74 -7.06 24.13
N TYR A 15 -16.73 -6.21 24.00
CA TYR A 15 -16.10 -5.89 22.72
C TYR A 15 -14.88 -6.77 22.51
N VAL A 16 -14.86 -7.50 21.41
CA VAL A 16 -13.77 -8.42 21.06
C VAL A 16 -13.09 -7.94 19.78
N GLU A 17 -11.83 -7.52 19.89
CA GLU A 17 -11.04 -7.03 18.76
C GLU A 17 -10.24 -8.16 18.10
N ILE A 18 -10.89 -8.90 17.19
CA ILE A 18 -10.29 -10.05 16.50
C ILE A 18 -9.03 -9.66 15.69
N SER A 19 -8.96 -8.43 15.18
CA SER A 19 -7.82 -7.94 14.38
C SER A 19 -6.50 -7.96 15.15
N LYS A 20 -6.52 -7.71 16.47
CA LYS A 20 -5.32 -7.66 17.33
C LYS A 20 -4.83 -9.05 17.76
N PHE A 21 -5.63 -10.09 17.57
CA PHE A 21 -5.28 -11.46 17.96
C PHE A 21 -4.36 -12.13 16.93
N ASN A 22 -3.06 -12.27 17.21
CA ASN A 22 -2.08 -12.76 16.22
C ASN A 22 -1.36 -14.07 16.62
N LYS A 23 -1.85 -14.76 17.66
CA LYS A 23 -1.27 -16.02 18.12
C LYS A 23 -1.41 -17.15 17.09
N THR A 24 -0.43 -18.04 17.02
CA THR A 24 -0.48 -19.26 16.20
C THR A 24 -1.17 -20.40 16.93
N LEU A 25 -1.41 -21.54 16.26
CA LEU A 25 -2.04 -22.73 16.85
C LEU A 25 -1.27 -23.27 18.05
N GLU A 26 0.07 -23.20 18.04
CA GLU A 26 0.90 -23.73 19.13
C GLU A 26 0.85 -22.86 20.40
N GLU A 27 0.45 -21.59 20.27
CA GLU A 27 0.43 -20.60 21.35
C GLU A 27 -0.96 -20.46 22.02
N LEU A 28 -1.89 -21.36 21.67
CA LEU A 28 -3.26 -21.35 22.17
C LEU A 28 -3.37 -22.09 23.50
N ASP A 29 -3.37 -21.33 24.59
CA ASP A 29 -3.43 -21.90 25.94
C ASP A 29 -4.87 -21.99 26.47
N THR A 30 -5.74 -21.03 26.09
CA THR A 30 -7.09 -20.91 26.66
C THR A 30 -8.20 -21.18 25.64
N LEU A 31 -9.37 -21.61 26.14
CA LEU A 31 -10.56 -21.81 25.30
C LEU A 31 -10.98 -20.51 24.57
N TYR A 32 -10.81 -19.36 25.22
CA TYR A 32 -11.09 -18.05 24.62
C TYR A 32 -10.18 -17.78 23.41
N GLU A 33 -8.87 -18.04 23.54
CA GLU A 33 -7.92 -17.86 22.44
C GLU A 33 -8.19 -18.85 21.29
N LYS A 34 -8.58 -20.09 21.62
CA LYS A 34 -9.04 -21.05 20.62
C LYS A 34 -10.26 -20.56 19.86
N TRP A 35 -11.24 -19.95 20.54
CA TRP A 35 -12.40 -19.32 19.90
C TRP A 35 -12.00 -18.14 19.00
N LEU A 36 -11.13 -17.25 19.49
CA LEU A 36 -10.61 -16.14 18.69
C LEU A 36 -9.88 -16.64 17.44
N TYR A 37 -9.04 -17.66 17.59
CA TYR A 37 -8.31 -18.26 16.48
C TYR A 37 -9.27 -18.89 15.47
N ALA A 38 -10.23 -19.70 15.94
CA ALA A 38 -11.22 -20.35 15.09
C ALA A 38 -12.01 -19.32 14.29
N LEU A 39 -12.59 -18.30 14.94
CA LEU A 39 -13.36 -17.25 14.27
C LEU A 39 -12.50 -16.43 13.30
N LYS A 40 -11.25 -16.11 13.67
CA LYS A 40 -10.33 -15.34 12.81
C LYS A 40 -9.90 -16.12 11.57
N ASN A 41 -9.69 -17.43 11.69
CA ASN A 41 -9.05 -18.25 10.65
C ASN A 41 -9.97 -19.28 10.00
N LEU A 42 -11.27 -19.32 10.33
CA LEU A 42 -12.21 -20.35 9.85
C LEU A 42 -12.18 -20.52 8.33
N TYR A 43 -12.13 -19.41 7.58
CA TYR A 43 -12.09 -19.41 6.11
C TYR A 43 -10.81 -20.04 5.51
N LYS A 44 -9.75 -20.23 6.31
CA LYS A 44 -8.49 -20.87 5.90
C LYS A 44 -8.42 -22.34 6.32
N LEU A 45 -9.24 -22.77 7.27
CA LEU A 45 -9.20 -24.12 7.81
C LEU A 45 -9.88 -25.07 6.83
N THR A 46 -9.08 -25.88 6.12
CA THR A 46 -9.58 -26.96 5.26
C THR A 46 -9.84 -28.24 6.04
N GLN A 47 -9.15 -28.41 7.16
CA GLN A 47 -9.30 -29.53 8.08
C GLN A 47 -9.28 -29.01 9.52
N ARG A 48 -9.91 -29.76 10.42
CA ARG A 48 -9.94 -29.45 11.85
C ARG A 48 -8.52 -29.64 12.46
N PRO A 49 -7.89 -28.59 13.02
CA PRO A 49 -6.62 -28.70 13.73
C PRO A 49 -6.79 -29.47 15.04
N LYS A 50 -5.73 -30.15 15.50
CA LYS A 50 -5.77 -30.98 16.72
C LYS A 50 -6.06 -30.15 17.97
N GLU A 51 -5.59 -28.91 17.97
CA GLU A 51 -5.73 -27.94 19.07
C GLU A 51 -7.18 -27.47 19.24
N LEU A 52 -8.01 -27.59 18.19
CA LEU A 52 -9.42 -27.21 18.13
C LEU A 52 -10.38 -28.42 18.11
N CYS A 53 -9.93 -29.58 18.62
CA CYS A 53 -10.76 -30.78 18.75
C CYS A 53 -11.61 -30.84 20.01
N ASP A 54 -11.72 -29.75 20.77
CA ASP A 54 -12.60 -29.70 21.94
C ASP A 54 -14.06 -29.85 21.51
N LYS A 55 -14.86 -30.62 22.25
CA LYS A 55 -16.29 -30.87 21.94
C LYS A 55 -17.12 -29.59 21.76
N VAL A 56 -16.68 -28.51 22.39
CA VAL A 56 -17.29 -27.19 22.29
C VAL A 56 -17.28 -26.66 20.84
N PHE A 57 -16.33 -27.08 20.01
CA PHE A 57 -16.23 -26.72 18.60
C PHE A 57 -16.95 -27.68 17.64
N ASP A 58 -17.54 -28.78 18.13
CA ASP A 58 -18.28 -29.74 17.28
C ASP A 58 -19.38 -29.06 16.49
N ARG A 59 -20.25 -28.35 17.20
CA ARG A 59 -21.32 -27.58 16.55
C ARG A 59 -20.78 -26.50 15.61
N LEU A 60 -19.68 -25.82 15.95
CA LEU A 60 -19.10 -24.79 15.09
C LEU A 60 -18.66 -25.37 13.74
N PHE A 61 -17.87 -26.44 13.77
CA PHE A 61 -17.35 -27.05 12.55
C PHE A 61 -18.42 -27.81 11.78
N GLU A 62 -19.41 -28.39 12.46
CA GLU A 62 -20.55 -29.02 11.80
C GLU A 62 -21.39 -28.02 10.99
N GLU A 63 -21.60 -26.81 11.51
CA GLU A 63 -22.34 -25.75 10.81
C GLU A 63 -21.47 -25.05 9.75
N ALA A 64 -20.16 -24.94 9.98
CA ALA A 64 -19.22 -24.35 9.03
C ALA A 64 -18.90 -25.28 7.84
N GLU A 65 -19.36 -26.52 7.86
CA GLU A 65 -19.10 -27.50 6.82
C GLU A 65 -19.90 -27.18 5.56
N ILE A 66 -19.24 -26.55 4.59
CA ILE A 66 -19.82 -26.18 3.28
C ILE A 66 -20.43 -27.40 2.57
N ALA A 67 -19.94 -28.62 2.84
CA ALA A 67 -20.49 -29.84 2.27
C ALA A 67 -21.96 -30.12 2.67
N LYS A 68 -22.46 -29.48 3.73
CA LYS A 68 -23.87 -29.56 4.14
C LYS A 68 -24.76 -28.51 3.49
N PHE A 69 -24.20 -27.58 2.72
CA PHE A 69 -24.99 -26.53 2.09
C PHE A 69 -26.01 -27.15 1.14
N THR A 70 -27.23 -26.65 1.22
CA THR A 70 -28.23 -26.89 0.21
C THR A 70 -27.77 -26.31 -1.14
N PRO A 71 -28.32 -26.78 -2.27
CA PRO A 71 -27.98 -26.22 -3.58
C PRO A 71 -28.23 -24.70 -3.68
N GLN A 72 -29.13 -24.14 -2.87
CA GLN A 72 -29.36 -22.70 -2.82
C GLN A 72 -28.25 -21.98 -2.05
N GLU A 73 -27.94 -22.42 -0.82
CA GLU A 73 -26.86 -21.84 -0.01
C GLU A 73 -25.51 -21.91 -0.74
N MET A 74 -25.27 -23.00 -1.48
CA MET A 74 -24.07 -23.15 -2.29
C MET A 74 -23.99 -22.10 -3.41
N ARG A 75 -25.09 -21.80 -4.10
CA ARG A 75 -25.14 -20.73 -5.11
C ARG A 75 -24.94 -19.35 -4.52
N GLU A 76 -25.55 -19.07 -3.36
CA GLU A 76 -25.39 -17.81 -2.64
C GLU A 76 -23.93 -17.60 -2.20
N TYR A 77 -23.31 -18.66 -1.68
CA TYR A 77 -21.88 -18.65 -1.34
C TYR A 77 -20.99 -18.41 -2.56
N GLU A 78 -21.23 -19.10 -3.69
CA GLU A 78 -20.49 -18.89 -4.93
C GLU A 78 -20.64 -17.46 -5.46
N THR A 79 -21.85 -16.91 -5.40
CA THR A 79 -22.15 -15.55 -5.82
C THR A 79 -21.42 -14.52 -4.95
N SER A 80 -21.45 -14.70 -3.63
CA SER A 80 -20.69 -13.87 -2.69
C SER A 80 -19.18 -13.93 -2.95
N LYS A 81 -18.65 -15.14 -3.18
CA LYS A 81 -17.24 -15.36 -3.51
C LYS A 81 -16.84 -14.73 -4.84
N MET A 82 -17.73 -14.77 -5.84
CA MET A 82 -17.53 -14.14 -7.14
C MET A 82 -17.48 -12.61 -6.99
N ALA A 83 -18.46 -12.02 -6.31
CA ALA A 83 -18.49 -10.58 -6.04
C ALA A 83 -17.23 -10.09 -5.30
N TYR A 84 -16.79 -10.83 -4.28
CA TYR A 84 -15.53 -10.52 -3.59
C TYR A 84 -14.31 -10.58 -4.52
N ARG A 85 -14.23 -11.60 -5.38
CA ARG A 85 -13.15 -11.75 -6.36
C ARG A 85 -13.14 -10.63 -7.39
N ASP A 86 -14.30 -10.22 -7.88
CA ASP A 86 -14.43 -9.14 -8.86
C ASP A 86 -13.94 -7.81 -8.27
N ILE A 87 -14.38 -7.49 -7.04
CA ILE A 87 -13.92 -6.30 -6.32
C ILE A 87 -12.40 -6.37 -6.12
N LYS A 88 -11.88 -7.49 -5.61
CA LYS A 88 -10.44 -7.64 -5.36
C LYS A 88 -9.62 -7.49 -6.64
N ASN A 89 -10.02 -8.18 -7.71
CA ASN A 89 -9.32 -8.13 -9.00
C ASN A 89 -9.34 -6.73 -9.59
N SER A 90 -10.47 -6.01 -9.47
CA SER A 90 -10.60 -4.62 -9.92
C SER A 90 -9.64 -3.69 -9.15
N VAL A 91 -9.61 -3.79 -7.81
CA VAL A 91 -8.72 -3.00 -6.96
C VAL A 91 -7.24 -3.32 -7.23
N ASP A 92 -6.89 -4.60 -7.30
CA ASP A 92 -5.52 -5.04 -7.56
C ASP A 92 -5.03 -4.57 -8.93
N THR A 93 -5.89 -4.64 -9.96
CA THR A 93 -5.58 -4.15 -11.31
C THR A 93 -5.39 -2.63 -11.31
N ALA A 94 -6.32 -1.88 -10.73
CA ALA A 94 -6.23 -0.43 -10.65
C ALA A 94 -4.97 0.04 -9.90
N LYS A 95 -4.60 -0.66 -8.82
CA LYS A 95 -3.37 -0.37 -8.08
C LYS A 95 -2.12 -0.63 -8.92
N ARG A 96 -2.06 -1.77 -9.62
CA ARG A 96 -0.94 -2.12 -10.50
C ARG A 96 -0.77 -1.11 -11.62
N GLU A 97 -1.85 -0.81 -12.34
CA GLU A 97 -1.85 0.17 -13.43
C GLU A 97 -1.49 1.57 -12.93
N GLY A 98 -2.00 1.98 -11.76
CA GLY A 98 -1.65 3.26 -11.15
C GLY A 98 -0.16 3.38 -10.84
N ILE A 99 0.47 2.32 -10.34
CA ILE A 99 1.92 2.28 -10.08
C ILE A 99 2.71 2.34 -11.39
N GLU A 100 2.30 1.55 -12.39
CA GLU A 100 2.96 1.49 -13.69
C GLU A 100 2.92 2.85 -14.42
N ILE A 101 1.74 3.46 -14.50
CA ILE A 101 1.56 4.80 -15.07
C ILE A 101 2.36 5.83 -14.27
N GLY A 102 2.32 5.76 -12.94
CA GLY A 102 3.07 6.66 -12.06
C GLY A 102 4.58 6.59 -12.29
N MET A 103 5.14 5.38 -12.39
CA MET A 103 6.56 5.17 -12.68
C MET A 103 6.93 5.64 -14.09
N ALA A 104 6.12 5.32 -15.10
CA ALA A 104 6.37 5.74 -16.47
C ALA A 104 6.42 7.27 -16.59
N LYS A 105 5.41 7.96 -16.05
CA LYS A 105 5.36 9.43 -16.01
C LYS A 105 6.51 10.03 -15.20
N GLY A 106 6.85 9.41 -14.06
CA GLY A 106 7.97 9.85 -13.22
C GLY A 106 9.31 9.74 -13.94
N MET A 107 9.56 8.63 -14.64
CA MET A 107 10.78 8.43 -15.42
C MET A 107 10.86 9.39 -16.62
N GLU A 108 9.75 9.58 -17.34
CA GLU A 108 9.72 10.51 -18.48
C GLU A 108 10.00 11.94 -18.04
N LYS A 109 9.30 12.41 -16.99
CA LYS A 109 9.49 13.74 -16.42
C LYS A 109 10.92 13.93 -15.89
N GLY A 110 11.42 12.99 -15.09
CA GLY A 110 12.76 13.07 -14.53
C GLY A 110 13.86 13.03 -15.60
N ARG A 111 13.65 12.28 -16.69
CA ARG A 111 14.56 12.29 -17.84
C ARG A 111 14.53 13.62 -18.57
N ALA A 112 13.35 14.21 -18.78
CA ALA A 112 13.23 15.51 -19.44
C ALA A 112 13.91 16.61 -18.63
N GLU A 113 13.59 16.70 -17.34
CA GLU A 113 14.20 17.66 -16.40
C GLU A 113 15.72 17.46 -16.32
N GLY A 114 16.20 16.21 -16.20
CA GLY A 114 17.63 15.93 -16.14
C GLY A 114 18.40 16.27 -17.43
N ILE A 115 17.77 16.13 -18.60
CA ILE A 115 18.37 16.56 -19.87
C ILE A 115 18.43 18.09 -19.94
N GLU A 116 17.37 18.79 -19.56
CA GLU A 116 17.30 20.25 -19.55
C GLU A 116 18.32 20.86 -18.59
N GLU A 117 18.37 20.38 -17.34
CA GLU A 117 19.36 20.79 -16.35
C GLU A 117 20.79 20.50 -16.83
N GLY A 118 21.04 19.32 -17.40
CA GLY A 118 22.34 18.95 -17.92
C GLY A 118 22.81 19.83 -19.10
N MET A 119 21.89 20.18 -20.00
CA MET A 119 22.20 21.12 -21.10
C MET A 119 22.46 22.54 -20.59
N SER A 120 21.68 23.01 -19.61
CA SER A 120 21.88 24.32 -18.99
C SER A 120 23.23 24.39 -18.26
N GLN A 121 23.54 23.41 -17.41
CA GLN A 121 24.83 23.32 -16.71
C GLN A 121 26.01 23.28 -17.68
N ARG A 122 25.91 22.49 -18.76
CA ARG A 122 26.94 22.44 -19.79
C ARG A 122 27.13 23.79 -20.48
N SER A 123 26.04 24.51 -20.77
CA SER A 123 26.10 25.83 -21.40
C SER A 123 26.77 26.86 -20.49
N LEU A 124 26.44 26.85 -19.18
CA LEU A 124 27.10 27.67 -18.17
C LEU A 124 28.60 27.35 -18.05
N GLU A 125 28.99 26.07 -18.04
CA GLU A 125 30.40 25.67 -18.00
C GLU A 125 31.19 26.13 -19.23
N ILE A 126 30.59 26.03 -20.41
CA ILE A 126 31.20 26.50 -21.66
C ILE A 126 31.37 28.03 -21.60
N ALA A 127 30.35 28.76 -21.17
CA ALA A 127 30.41 30.22 -21.02
C ALA A 127 31.52 30.65 -20.05
N ARG A 128 31.67 29.98 -18.89
CA ARG A 128 32.78 30.23 -17.95
C ARG A 128 34.15 30.05 -18.59
N LYS A 129 34.34 28.98 -19.36
CA LYS A 129 35.60 28.72 -20.08
C LYS A 129 35.87 29.75 -21.18
N MET A 130 34.83 30.24 -21.85
CA MET A 130 34.95 31.26 -22.89
C MET A 130 35.30 32.63 -22.28
N LEU A 131 34.65 33.01 -21.17
CA LEU A 131 34.96 34.21 -20.41
C LEU A 131 36.41 34.23 -19.90
N ALA A 132 36.88 33.11 -19.35
CA ALA A 132 38.27 32.97 -18.90
C ALA A 132 39.30 33.12 -20.04
N LYS A 133 38.90 32.85 -21.29
CA LYS A 133 39.72 33.04 -22.49
C LYS A 133 39.61 34.45 -23.09
N GLY A 134 38.82 35.35 -22.49
CA GLY A 134 38.68 36.73 -22.94
C GLY A 134 37.81 36.91 -24.19
N MET A 135 36.90 35.97 -24.48
CA MET A 135 35.92 36.14 -25.56
C MET A 135 34.92 37.24 -25.23
N ASP A 136 34.41 37.93 -26.26
CA ASP A 136 33.41 38.98 -26.09
C ASP A 136 32.02 38.41 -25.74
N GLU A 137 31.22 39.21 -25.03
CA GLU A 137 29.90 38.77 -24.53
C GLU A 137 28.93 38.41 -25.65
N ALA A 138 28.98 39.12 -26.78
CA ALA A 138 28.07 38.88 -27.90
C ALA A 138 28.33 37.52 -28.55
N SER A 139 29.60 37.16 -28.75
CA SER A 139 30.00 35.83 -29.24
C SER A 139 29.63 34.72 -28.26
N ILE A 140 29.71 34.96 -26.94
CA ILE A 140 29.34 33.96 -25.92
C ILE A 140 27.83 33.72 -25.90
N MET A 141 27.02 34.79 -26.00
CA MET A 141 25.56 34.68 -26.11
C MET A 141 25.15 33.86 -27.32
N ASP A 142 25.75 34.12 -28.48
CA ASP A 142 25.44 33.41 -29.73
C ASP A 142 25.82 31.91 -29.65
N MET A 143 26.97 31.59 -29.06
CA MET A 143 27.46 30.20 -28.99
C MET A 143 26.81 29.34 -27.90
N THR A 144 26.36 29.96 -26.79
CA THR A 144 25.84 29.22 -25.61
C THR A 144 24.34 29.36 -25.43
N GLY A 145 23.69 30.30 -26.14
CA GLY A 145 22.27 30.58 -26.02
C GLY A 145 21.88 31.26 -24.70
N LEU A 146 22.85 31.64 -23.87
CA LEU A 146 22.62 32.34 -22.60
C LEU A 146 22.23 33.80 -22.84
N THR A 147 21.42 34.33 -21.94
CA THR A 147 21.01 35.72 -21.93
C THR A 147 22.12 36.64 -21.40
N ALA A 148 22.04 37.92 -21.72
CA ALA A 148 22.97 38.93 -21.21
C ALA A 148 22.93 39.04 -19.67
N GLU A 149 21.79 38.74 -19.05
CA GLU A 149 21.64 38.72 -17.59
C GLU A 149 22.38 37.53 -16.97
N GLU A 150 22.24 36.33 -17.53
CA GLU A 150 22.94 35.12 -17.06
C GLU A 150 24.46 35.27 -17.18
N ILE A 151 24.95 35.88 -18.27
CA ILE A 151 26.39 36.14 -18.46
C ILE A 151 26.92 37.17 -17.45
N LYS A 152 26.15 38.22 -17.15
CA LYS A 152 26.52 39.20 -16.11
C LYS A 152 26.57 38.56 -14.73
N LEU A 153 25.62 37.69 -14.42
CA LEU A 153 25.55 36.97 -13.15
C LEU A 153 26.73 36.00 -13.01
N LEU A 154 27.05 35.27 -14.09
CA LEU A 154 28.25 34.44 -14.20
C LEU A 154 29.55 35.22 -13.96
N LYS A 155 29.67 36.43 -14.51
CA LYS A 155 30.84 37.30 -14.27
C LYS A 155 30.93 37.79 -12.83
N ALA A 156 29.81 37.96 -12.14
CA ALA A 156 29.78 38.37 -10.74
C ALA A 156 30.13 37.23 -9.76
N GLU A 157 29.95 35.98 -10.19
CA GLU A 157 30.29 34.77 -9.42
C GLU A 157 31.73 34.25 -9.65
N MET A 158 32.45 34.80 -10.63
CA MET A 158 33.84 34.44 -10.98
C MET A 158 34.86 35.31 -10.24
#